data_AF-A0A371CQY9-F1
#
_entry.id   AF-A0A371CQY9-F1
#
_cell.length_a   1.000
_cell.length_b   1.000
_cell.length_c   1.000
_cell.angle_alpha   90.00
_cell.angle_beta   90.00
_cell.angle_gamma   90.00
#
_symmetry.space_group_name_H-M   'P 1'
#
loop_
_entity.id
_entity.type
_entity.pdbx_description
1 polymer ?
#
loop_
_entity_poly.entity_id
_entity_poly.type
_entity_poly.pdbx_seq_one_letter_code
_entity_poly.pdbx_strand_id
1 'polypeptide(L)'
;MGRTGKYRSETERKTARREQKARYAQSPRGQAAQAAARVRYVQKKSNAATTLESITIPDALRAYASSPFVMSFAFREVTGPGLGLRRPPYTFRMPDRRSLDSLERRGSRDSLVVKLETLQFSWAVAAGAQRRVQWAGKGVDEIMKAGVQELDARVRAWGGMGRRIAQLGPGDAAVLDVAMRWGARQAMILADELEIRRRGEEAWVEASRRGGLPLQKLVTENRQRIEDLPTDDDESDEDV
;
A
#
# COMPACT_ATOMS: atom_id res chain seq x y z
N MET A 1 29.10 -15.62 -37.95
CA MET A 1 29.58 -16.14 -36.66
C MET A 1 28.53 -15.79 -35.61
N GLY A 2 27.74 -16.77 -35.15
CA GLY A 2 26.64 -16.54 -34.21
C GLY A 2 27.16 -16.19 -32.80
N ARG A 3 26.53 -15.22 -32.14
CA ARG A 3 26.80 -14.87 -30.74
C ARG A 3 26.22 -15.97 -29.84
N THR A 4 27.08 -16.73 -29.17
CA THR A 4 26.66 -17.65 -28.11
C THR A 4 26.07 -16.87 -26.93
N GLY A 5 24.89 -17.28 -26.45
CA GLY A 5 24.27 -16.73 -25.24
C GLY A 5 25.20 -16.81 -24.03
N LYS A 6 25.20 -15.75 -23.20
CA LYS A 6 26.08 -15.58 -22.04
C LYS A 6 25.91 -16.66 -20.96
N TYR A 7 24.75 -17.32 -20.93
CA TYR A 7 24.44 -18.44 -20.04
C TYR A 7 23.84 -19.56 -20.90
N ARG A 8 24.29 -20.80 -20.67
CA ARG A 8 23.85 -21.97 -21.46
C ARG A 8 22.63 -22.67 -20.84
N SER A 9 22.26 -22.29 -19.61
CA SER A 9 21.09 -22.83 -18.91
C SER A 9 20.45 -21.82 -17.97
N GLU A 10 19.18 -22.03 -17.62
CA GLU A 10 18.48 -21.22 -16.61
C GLU A 10 19.15 -21.31 -15.23
N THR A 11 19.69 -22.48 -14.89
CA THR A 11 20.34 -22.69 -13.59
C THR A 11 21.60 -21.83 -13.50
N GLU A 12 22.39 -21.75 -14.57
CA GLU A 12 23.52 -20.81 -14.69
C GLU A 12 23.09 -19.34 -14.61
N ARG A 13 21.97 -18.96 -15.24
CA ARG A 13 21.44 -17.59 -15.15
C ARG A 13 21.04 -17.26 -13.70
N LYS A 14 20.41 -18.20 -12.99
CA LYS A 14 20.00 -18.04 -11.58
C LYS A 14 21.20 -17.96 -10.64
N THR A 15 22.22 -18.81 -10.82
CA THR A 15 23.45 -18.75 -10.00
C THR A 15 24.22 -17.45 -10.24
N ALA A 16 24.38 -17.03 -11.50
CA ALA A 16 25.05 -15.77 -11.83
C ALA A 16 24.31 -14.55 -11.26
N ARG A 17 22.97 -14.52 -11.30
CA ARG A 17 22.17 -13.46 -10.65
C ARG A 17 22.35 -13.47 -9.12
N ARG A 18 22.41 -14.64 -8.48
CA ARG A 18 22.67 -14.75 -7.03
C ARG A 18 24.07 -14.24 -6.68
N GLU A 19 25.09 -14.62 -7.44
CA GLU A 19 26.45 -14.11 -7.25
C GLU A 19 26.55 -12.60 -7.45
N GLN A 20 25.90 -12.06 -8.48
CA GLN A 20 25.88 -10.62 -8.73
C GLN A 20 25.21 -9.87 -7.56
N LYS A 21 24.08 -10.37 -7.04
CA LYS A 21 23.42 -9.81 -5.85
C LYS A 21 24.31 -9.90 -4.62
N ALA A 22 25.02 -11.01 -4.42
CA ALA A 22 25.95 -11.18 -3.31
C ALA A 22 27.14 -10.20 -3.40
N ARG A 23 27.76 -10.06 -4.58
CA ARG A 23 28.83 -9.09 -4.83
C ARG A 23 28.35 -7.65 -4.62
N TYR A 24 27.15 -7.31 -5.08
CA TYR A 24 26.57 -5.99 -4.84
C TYR A 24 26.35 -5.73 -3.35
N ALA A 25 25.78 -6.68 -2.61
CA ALA A 25 25.55 -6.57 -1.17
C ALA A 25 26.84 -6.37 -0.37
N GLN A 26 27.96 -6.97 -0.82
CA GLN A 26 29.28 -6.81 -0.21
C GLN A 26 29.99 -5.52 -0.64
N SER A 27 29.61 -4.90 -1.76
CA SER A 27 30.24 -3.68 -2.25
C SER A 27 29.99 -2.48 -1.31
N PRO A 28 30.89 -1.47 -1.27
CA PRO A 28 30.68 -0.25 -0.49
C PRO A 28 29.34 0.45 -0.82
N ARG A 29 28.94 0.41 -2.09
CA ARG A 29 27.67 0.98 -2.57
C ARG A 29 26.46 0.21 -2.04
N GLY A 30 26.52 -1.12 -2.02
CA GLY A 30 25.45 -1.96 -1.46
C GLY A 30 25.35 -1.85 0.06
N GLN A 31 26.48 -1.78 0.76
CA GLN A 31 26.51 -1.54 2.20
C GLN A 31 25.95 -0.16 2.56
N ALA A 32 26.29 0.89 1.81
CA ALA A 32 25.72 2.23 1.98
C ALA A 32 24.20 2.24 1.73
N ALA A 33 23.72 1.53 0.71
CA ALA A 33 22.29 1.39 0.44
C ALA A 33 21.55 0.66 1.58
N GLN A 34 22.13 -0.41 2.12
CA GLN A 34 21.57 -1.11 3.28
C GLN A 34 21.58 -0.26 4.55
N ALA A 35 22.66 0.49 4.79
CA ALA A 35 22.75 1.42 5.92
C ALA A 35 21.70 2.54 5.79
N ALA A 36 21.54 3.14 4.62
CA ALA A 36 20.51 4.13 4.36
C ALA A 36 19.10 3.56 4.54
N ALA A 37 18.85 2.31 4.10
CA ALA A 37 17.58 1.62 4.32
C ALA A 37 17.31 1.38 5.81
N ARG A 38 18.32 0.99 6.60
CA ARG A 38 18.21 0.84 8.06
C ARG A 38 17.96 2.17 8.76
N VAL A 39 18.66 3.24 8.36
CA VAL A 39 18.43 4.60 8.91
C VAL A 39 17.00 5.04 8.61
N ARG A 40 16.51 4.87 7.37
CA ARG A 40 15.11 5.15 7.01
C ARG A 40 14.13 4.32 7.84
N TYR A 41 14.43 3.03 8.08
CA TYR A 41 13.60 2.15 8.90
C TYR A 41 13.56 2.61 10.37
N VAL A 42 14.72 2.94 10.96
CA VAL A 42 14.82 3.43 12.35
C VAL A 42 14.14 4.79 12.49
N GLN A 43 14.32 5.70 11.54
CA GLN A 43 13.69 7.02 11.54
C GLN A 43 12.17 6.93 11.34
N LYS A 44 11.70 5.97 10.53
CA LYS A 44 10.27 5.63 10.41
C LYS A 44 9.72 5.05 11.72
N LYS A 45 10.54 4.29 12.46
CA LYS A 45 10.17 3.71 13.77
C LYS A 45 10.18 4.73 14.92
N SER A 46 11.12 5.68 14.93
CA SER A 46 11.17 6.75 15.95
C SER A 46 10.06 7.77 15.79
N ASN A 47 9.60 8.00 14.55
CA ASN A 47 8.41 8.82 14.28
C ASN A 47 7.09 8.08 14.55
N ALA A 48 7.12 6.79 14.91
CA ALA A 48 5.92 6.00 15.12
C ALA A 48 5.29 6.18 16.52
N ALA A 49 5.81 7.04 17.40
CA ALA A 49 5.11 7.41 18.62
C ALA A 49 4.04 8.49 18.36
N THR A 50 3.22 8.32 17.31
CA THR A 50 2.06 9.18 17.03
C THR A 50 0.96 8.86 18.03
N THR A 51 1.03 9.44 19.21
CA THR A 51 -0.15 9.64 20.06
C THR A 51 -0.89 10.85 19.51
N LEU A 52 -1.88 10.62 18.65
CA LEU A 52 -3.07 11.47 18.70
C LEU A 52 -3.63 11.23 20.10
N GLU A 53 -3.54 12.22 20.99
CA GLU A 53 -3.58 12.12 22.47
C GLU A 53 -4.72 11.28 23.08
N SER A 54 -5.67 10.80 22.28
CA SER A 54 -6.79 9.96 22.68
C SER A 54 -6.88 8.58 22.00
N ILE A 55 -6.11 8.27 20.94
CA ILE A 55 -6.25 7.03 20.17
C ILE A 55 -4.98 6.20 20.20
N THR A 56 -5.06 5.05 20.87
CA THR A 56 -4.02 4.02 20.81
C THR A 56 -4.17 3.21 19.53
N ILE A 57 -3.21 3.36 18.61
CA ILE A 57 -3.14 2.54 17.39
C ILE A 57 -2.40 1.24 17.72
N PRO A 58 -3.03 0.05 17.59
CA PRO A 58 -2.37 -1.22 17.90
C PRO A 58 -1.16 -1.50 17.00
N ASP A 59 -0.11 -2.09 17.56
CA ASP A 59 1.10 -2.46 16.80
C ASP A 59 0.80 -3.42 15.65
N ALA A 60 -0.15 -4.34 15.83
CA ALA A 60 -0.60 -5.24 14.77
C ALA A 60 -1.17 -4.46 13.56
N LEU A 61 -1.89 -3.37 13.80
CA LEU A 61 -2.42 -2.52 12.74
C LEU A 61 -1.26 -1.86 11.97
N ARG A 62 -0.26 -1.34 12.69
CA ARG A 62 0.94 -0.73 12.07
C ARG A 62 1.72 -1.74 11.22
N ALA A 63 1.87 -2.97 11.72
CA ALA A 63 2.51 -4.06 10.99
C ALA A 63 1.76 -4.38 9.68
N TYR A 64 0.43 -4.49 9.74
CA TYR A 64 -0.42 -4.71 8.56
C TYR A 64 -0.38 -3.55 7.56
N ALA A 65 -0.36 -2.30 8.05
CA ALA A 65 -0.26 -1.13 7.18
C ALA A 65 1.06 -1.11 6.39
N SER A 66 2.12 -1.64 6.99
CA SER A 66 3.46 -1.71 6.40
C SER A 66 3.65 -2.90 5.46
N SER A 67 2.69 -3.82 5.39
CA SER A 67 2.79 -4.95 4.48
C SER A 67 2.90 -4.46 3.04
N PRO A 68 3.67 -5.13 2.17
CA PRO A 68 3.68 -4.83 0.75
C PRO A 68 2.31 -5.13 0.12
N PHE A 69 2.04 -4.53 -1.03
CA PHE A 69 0.91 -4.88 -1.88
C PHE A 69 1.31 -4.76 -3.35
N VAL A 70 0.51 -5.34 -4.23
CA VAL A 70 0.72 -5.33 -5.67
C VAL A 70 -0.48 -4.65 -6.32
N MET A 71 -0.20 -3.69 -7.19
CA MET A 71 -1.22 -3.06 -8.03
C MET A 71 -0.91 -3.34 -9.50
N SER A 72 -1.94 -3.28 -10.34
CA SER A 72 -1.81 -3.42 -11.77
C SER A 72 -2.22 -2.13 -12.48
N PHE A 73 -1.31 -1.57 -13.28
CA PHE A 73 -1.63 -0.45 -14.17
C PHE A 73 -2.45 -0.87 -15.39
N ALA A 74 -2.45 -2.18 -15.72
CA ALA A 74 -3.30 -2.73 -16.78
C ALA A 74 -4.77 -2.79 -16.32
N PHE A 75 -5.02 -2.85 -15.00
CA PHE A 75 -6.35 -2.83 -14.44
C PHE A 75 -6.86 -1.39 -14.23
N ARG A 76 -7.70 -0.91 -15.16
CA ARG A 76 -8.19 0.48 -15.19
C ARG A 76 -9.62 0.67 -14.66
N GLU A 77 -10.23 -0.37 -14.11
CA GLU A 77 -11.59 -0.27 -13.59
C GLU A 77 -11.62 0.63 -12.34
N VAL A 78 -12.60 1.53 -12.31
CA VAL A 78 -12.84 2.43 -11.17
C VAL A 78 -13.98 1.96 -10.28
N THR A 79 -14.70 0.92 -10.71
CA THR A 79 -15.86 0.36 -10.03
C THR A 79 -15.57 -1.03 -9.49
N GLY A 80 -16.14 -1.37 -8.33
CA GLY A 80 -15.95 -2.67 -7.71
C GLY A 80 -16.38 -2.70 -6.24
N PRO A 81 -16.12 -3.82 -5.55
CA PRO A 81 -16.56 -4.02 -4.18
C PRO A 81 -15.78 -3.16 -3.18
N GLY A 82 -16.51 -2.34 -2.42
CA GLY A 82 -15.98 -1.40 -1.42
C GLY A 82 -15.26 -2.03 -0.21
N LEU A 83 -15.37 -3.35 -0.03
CA LEU A 83 -14.95 -4.13 1.14
C LEU A 83 -15.42 -3.58 2.50
N GLY A 84 -16.40 -2.66 2.49
CA GLY A 84 -16.85 -1.94 3.69
C GLY A 84 -15.87 -0.89 4.24
N LEU A 85 -14.78 -0.56 3.54
CA LEU A 85 -13.73 0.34 4.05
C LEU A 85 -13.95 1.83 3.75
N ARG A 86 -14.87 2.14 2.83
CA ARG A 86 -15.03 3.50 2.29
C ARG A 86 -15.86 4.43 3.16
N ARG A 87 -16.82 3.89 3.92
CA ARG A 87 -17.81 4.67 4.67
C ARG A 87 -17.99 4.07 6.07
N PRO A 88 -18.34 4.90 7.07
CA PRO A 88 -18.77 4.40 8.37
C PRO A 88 -19.85 3.33 8.21
N PRO A 89 -19.83 2.25 9.03
CA PRO A 89 -18.99 2.03 10.21
C PRO A 89 -17.62 1.37 9.89
N TYR A 90 -17.12 1.46 8.66
CA TYR A 90 -15.83 0.87 8.21
C TYR A 90 -15.71 -0.65 8.42
N THR A 91 -16.85 -1.31 8.62
CA THR A 91 -16.91 -2.75 8.94
C THR A 91 -16.81 -3.54 7.65
N PHE A 92 -15.92 -4.54 7.65
CA PHE A 92 -15.79 -5.45 6.52
C PHE A 92 -17.13 -6.07 6.12
N ARG A 93 -17.40 -6.03 4.82
CA ARG A 93 -18.52 -6.72 4.19
C ARG A 93 -17.96 -7.57 3.06
N MET A 94 -18.15 -8.88 3.17
CA MET A 94 -17.81 -9.82 2.11
C MET A 94 -18.68 -9.49 0.89
N PRO A 95 -18.08 -9.21 -0.29
CA PRO A 95 -18.84 -9.06 -1.51
C PRO A 95 -19.55 -10.36 -1.89
N ASP A 96 -20.69 -10.28 -2.56
CA ASP A 96 -21.33 -11.48 -3.09
C ASP A 96 -20.44 -12.16 -4.15
N ARG A 97 -20.54 -13.48 -4.27
CA ARG A 97 -19.71 -14.26 -5.21
C ARG A 97 -19.84 -13.77 -6.64
N ARG A 98 -21.05 -13.42 -7.09
CA ARG A 98 -21.27 -12.91 -8.44
C ARG A 98 -20.50 -11.62 -8.72
N SER A 99 -20.38 -10.73 -7.73
CA SER A 99 -19.56 -9.52 -7.82
C SER A 99 -18.06 -9.85 -7.93
N LEU A 100 -17.58 -10.82 -7.15
CA LEU A 100 -16.19 -11.28 -7.21
C LEU A 100 -15.87 -11.95 -8.56
N ASP A 101 -16.71 -12.88 -9.01
CA ASP A 101 -16.57 -13.58 -10.30
C ASP A 101 -16.63 -12.60 -11.48
N SER A 102 -17.43 -11.54 -11.35
CA SER A 102 -17.51 -10.47 -12.35
C SER A 102 -16.24 -9.61 -12.33
N LEU A 103 -15.68 -9.31 -11.17
CA LEU A 103 -14.42 -8.58 -11.06
C LEU A 103 -13.24 -9.40 -11.61
N GLU A 104 -13.18 -10.68 -11.29
CA GLU A 104 -12.13 -11.59 -11.74
C GLU A 104 -12.08 -11.71 -13.26
N ARG A 105 -13.25 -11.75 -13.94
CA ARG A 105 -13.34 -11.82 -15.40
C ARG A 105 -13.12 -10.49 -16.13
N ARG A 106 -13.24 -9.35 -15.45
CA ARG A 106 -13.17 -8.02 -16.09
C ARG A 106 -11.76 -7.46 -16.13
N GLY A 107 -11.46 -6.72 -17.19
CA GLY A 107 -10.21 -5.97 -17.34
C GLY A 107 -9.02 -6.88 -17.66
N SER A 108 -7.93 -6.69 -16.93
CA SER A 108 -6.66 -7.41 -17.11
C SER A 108 -6.75 -8.90 -16.70
N ARG A 109 -5.73 -9.68 -17.08
CA ARG A 109 -5.56 -11.09 -16.64
C ARG A 109 -5.04 -11.24 -15.20
N ASP A 110 -5.00 -10.14 -14.45
CA ASP A 110 -4.50 -10.15 -13.08
C ASP A 110 -5.40 -10.97 -12.15
N SER A 111 -4.80 -11.50 -11.07
CA SER A 111 -5.56 -12.20 -10.04
C SER A 111 -6.57 -11.27 -9.35
N LEU A 112 -7.63 -11.86 -8.82
CA LEU A 112 -8.66 -11.14 -8.06
C LEU A 112 -8.05 -10.27 -6.94
N VAL A 113 -7.02 -10.77 -6.25
CA VAL A 113 -6.32 -10.05 -5.18
C VAL A 113 -5.67 -8.76 -5.70
N VAL A 114 -4.94 -8.82 -6.81
CA VAL A 114 -4.28 -7.64 -7.41
C VAL A 114 -5.32 -6.61 -7.87
N LYS A 115 -6.44 -7.07 -8.46
CA LYS A 115 -7.54 -6.18 -8.85
C LYS A 115 -8.16 -5.48 -7.65
N LEU A 116 -8.43 -6.22 -6.57
CA LEU A 116 -8.95 -5.64 -5.33
C LEU A 116 -7.97 -4.65 -4.71
N GLU A 117 -6.67 -4.98 -4.64
CA GLU A 117 -5.64 -4.08 -4.13
C GLU A 117 -5.55 -2.79 -4.97
N THR A 118 -5.65 -2.91 -6.29
CA THR A 118 -5.68 -1.78 -7.23
C THR A 118 -6.92 -0.89 -7.01
N LEU A 119 -8.11 -1.48 -6.83
CA LEU A 119 -9.33 -0.73 -6.52
C LEU A 119 -9.21 0.04 -5.20
N GLN A 120 -8.73 -0.62 -4.15
CA GLN A 120 -8.56 0.04 -2.85
C GLN A 120 -7.55 1.18 -2.92
N PHE A 121 -6.46 1.02 -3.67
CA PHE A 121 -5.49 2.09 -3.90
C PHE A 121 -6.12 3.29 -4.60
N SER A 122 -6.82 3.06 -5.72
CA SER A 122 -7.52 4.12 -6.46
C SER A 122 -8.52 4.88 -5.59
N TRP A 123 -9.26 4.18 -4.72
CA TRP A 123 -10.17 4.84 -3.79
C TRP A 123 -9.46 5.56 -2.65
N ALA A 124 -8.32 5.05 -2.17
CA ALA A 124 -7.51 5.77 -1.20
C ALA A 124 -7.03 7.10 -1.79
N VAL A 125 -6.54 7.09 -3.04
CA VAL A 125 -6.15 8.30 -3.80
C VAL A 125 -7.30 9.29 -3.91
N ALA A 126 -8.48 8.81 -4.34
CA ALA A 126 -9.66 9.65 -4.46
C ALA A 126 -10.11 10.23 -3.10
N ALA A 127 -10.09 9.42 -2.04
CA ALA A 127 -10.42 9.86 -0.69
C ALA A 127 -9.44 10.92 -0.15
N GLY A 128 -8.14 10.76 -0.42
CA GLY A 128 -7.14 11.78 -0.11
C GLY A 128 -7.43 13.09 -0.83
N ALA A 129 -7.70 13.05 -2.14
CA ALA A 129 -8.07 14.24 -2.91
C ALA A 129 -9.34 14.92 -2.37
N GLN A 130 -10.37 14.14 -2.02
CA GLN A 130 -11.60 14.64 -1.43
C GLN A 130 -11.34 15.29 -0.05
N ARG A 131 -10.51 14.67 0.80
CA ARG A 131 -10.14 15.26 2.10
C ARG A 131 -9.47 16.62 1.92
N ARG A 132 -8.60 16.78 0.92
CA ARG A 132 -7.96 18.09 0.65
C ARG A 132 -9.00 19.17 0.40
N VAL A 133 -9.99 18.89 -0.44
CA VAL A 133 -11.09 19.82 -0.72
C VAL A 133 -11.91 20.10 0.54
N GLN A 134 -12.22 19.06 1.33
CA GLN A 134 -13.01 19.20 2.54
C GLN A 134 -12.29 19.97 3.66
N TRP A 135 -10.96 19.87 3.75
CA TRP A 135 -10.17 20.51 4.80
C TRP A 135 -9.74 21.93 4.44
N ALA A 136 -9.82 22.31 3.16
CA ALA A 136 -9.53 23.66 2.71
C ALA A 136 -10.48 24.66 3.39
N GLY A 137 -9.90 25.69 4.03
CA GLY A 137 -10.67 26.73 4.72
C GLY A 137 -11.31 26.30 6.04
N LYS A 138 -11.12 25.06 6.50
CA LYS A 138 -11.60 24.60 7.82
C LYS A 138 -10.57 24.83 8.91
N GLY A 139 -11.05 25.20 10.10
CA GLY A 139 -10.23 25.34 11.29
C GLY A 139 -9.62 24.00 11.73
N VAL A 140 -8.42 24.06 12.32
CA VAL A 140 -7.69 22.87 12.78
C VAL A 140 -8.54 22.06 13.76
N ASP A 141 -9.22 22.67 14.71
CA ASP A 141 -10.03 21.97 15.71
C ASP A 141 -11.18 21.16 15.10
N GLU A 142 -11.86 21.70 14.09
CA GLU A 142 -12.93 21.00 13.38
C GLU A 142 -12.38 19.76 12.67
N ILE A 143 -11.26 19.91 11.96
CA ILE A 143 -10.59 18.81 11.25
C ILE A 143 -10.11 17.76 12.24
N MET A 144 -9.47 18.16 13.33
CA MET A 144 -8.94 17.24 14.34
C MET A 144 -10.07 16.47 15.01
N LYS A 145 -11.16 17.14 15.39
CA LYS A 145 -12.34 16.49 15.99
C LYS A 145 -12.93 15.44 15.04
N ALA A 146 -13.21 15.80 13.79
CA ALA A 146 -13.79 14.87 12.81
C ALA A 146 -12.82 13.72 12.46
N GLY A 147 -11.54 14.04 12.28
CA GLY A 147 -10.52 13.07 11.91
C GLY A 147 -10.19 12.07 13.01
N VAL A 148 -10.13 12.51 14.27
CA VAL A 148 -9.96 11.62 15.44
C VAL A 148 -11.15 10.67 15.54
N GLN A 149 -12.39 11.15 15.40
CA GLN A 149 -13.58 10.29 15.40
C GLN A 149 -13.55 9.24 14.28
N GLU A 150 -13.16 9.64 13.06
CA GLU A 150 -13.01 8.70 11.94
C GLU A 150 -11.89 7.68 12.21
N LEU A 151 -10.74 8.12 12.71
CA LEU A 151 -9.61 7.24 13.00
C LEU A 151 -9.97 6.19 14.04
N ASP A 152 -10.61 6.59 15.12
CA ASP A 152 -11.06 5.67 16.17
C ASP A 152 -12.06 4.64 15.62
N ALA A 153 -13.03 5.08 14.81
CA ALA A 153 -13.97 4.17 14.17
C ALA A 153 -13.27 3.16 13.24
N ARG A 154 -12.25 3.59 12.49
CA ARG A 154 -11.45 2.70 11.63
C ARG A 154 -10.62 1.70 12.44
N VAL A 155 -9.96 2.14 13.51
CA VAL A 155 -9.18 1.27 14.39
C VAL A 155 -10.06 0.19 15.03
N ARG A 156 -11.24 0.59 15.55
CA ARG A 156 -12.22 -0.36 16.12
C ARG A 156 -12.74 -1.35 15.09
N ALA A 157 -13.10 -0.87 13.90
CA ALA A 157 -13.58 -1.73 12.81
C ALA A 157 -12.51 -2.74 12.36
N TRP A 158 -11.25 -2.30 12.23
CA TRP A 158 -10.12 -3.15 11.90
C TRP A 158 -9.89 -4.24 12.96
N GLY A 159 -9.91 -3.90 14.24
CA GLY A 159 -9.82 -4.88 15.33
C GLY A 159 -10.96 -5.91 15.30
N GLY A 160 -12.15 -5.51 14.83
CA GLY A 160 -13.28 -6.41 14.61
C GLY A 160 -13.09 -7.39 13.46
N MET A 161 -12.39 -7.00 12.39
CA MET A 161 -12.10 -7.86 11.24
C MET A 161 -11.14 -8.99 11.60
N GLY A 162 -10.09 -8.70 12.39
CA GLY A 162 -9.07 -9.70 12.77
C GLY A 162 -9.65 -10.93 13.47
N ARG A 163 -10.73 -10.75 14.25
CA ARG A 163 -11.43 -11.86 14.93
C ARG A 163 -12.15 -12.82 13.97
N ARG A 164 -12.48 -12.37 12.76
CA ARG A 164 -13.25 -13.14 11.77
C ARG A 164 -12.39 -13.99 10.84
N ILE A 165 -11.07 -13.75 10.77
CA ILE A 165 -10.20 -14.39 9.78
C ILE A 165 -10.15 -15.91 9.94
N ALA A 166 -10.19 -16.40 11.17
CA ALA A 166 -10.16 -17.83 11.48
C ALA A 166 -11.46 -18.57 11.12
N GLN A 167 -12.53 -17.85 10.77
CA GLN A 167 -13.86 -18.41 10.51
C GLN A 167 -14.18 -18.53 9.02
N LEU A 168 -13.27 -18.10 8.13
CA LEU A 168 -13.50 -18.03 6.69
C LEU A 168 -12.75 -19.13 5.93
N GLY A 169 -13.31 -19.58 4.81
CA GLY A 169 -12.63 -20.48 3.87
C GLY A 169 -11.46 -19.79 3.13
N PRO A 170 -10.58 -20.54 2.43
CA PRO A 170 -9.34 -19.98 1.86
C PRO A 170 -9.54 -18.80 0.88
N GLY A 171 -10.54 -18.86 -0.02
CA GLY A 171 -10.82 -17.78 -0.96
C GLY A 171 -11.33 -16.52 -0.27
N ASP A 172 -12.22 -16.70 0.71
CA ASP A 172 -12.76 -15.62 1.54
C ASP A 172 -11.68 -14.99 2.42
N ALA A 173 -10.72 -15.80 2.89
CA ALA A 173 -9.58 -15.34 3.67
C ALA A 173 -8.68 -14.39 2.86
N ALA A 174 -8.47 -14.64 1.55
CA ALA A 174 -7.68 -13.74 0.71
C ALA A 174 -8.36 -12.36 0.52
N VAL A 175 -9.68 -12.34 0.31
CA VAL A 175 -10.44 -11.08 0.20
C VAL A 175 -10.43 -10.31 1.52
N LEU A 176 -10.61 -11.02 2.64
CA LEU A 176 -10.51 -10.42 3.97
C LEU A 176 -9.10 -9.88 4.25
N ASP A 177 -8.05 -10.59 3.84
CA ASP A 177 -6.68 -10.14 4.05
C ASP A 177 -6.40 -8.84 3.27
N VAL A 178 -6.89 -8.72 2.03
CA VAL A 178 -6.87 -7.44 1.30
C VAL A 178 -7.58 -6.34 2.09
N ALA A 179 -8.76 -6.62 2.64
CA ALA A 179 -9.51 -5.67 3.44
C ALA A 179 -8.75 -5.27 4.72
N MET A 180 -8.11 -6.22 5.40
CA MET A 180 -7.30 -5.99 6.61
C MET A 180 -6.11 -5.08 6.30
N ARG A 181 -5.34 -5.39 5.26
CA ARG A 181 -4.18 -4.56 4.86
C ARG A 181 -4.61 -3.14 4.51
N TRP A 182 -5.68 -2.99 3.72
CA TRP A 182 -6.16 -1.65 3.32
C TRP A 182 -6.85 -0.88 4.42
N GLY A 183 -7.59 -1.55 5.31
CA GLY A 183 -8.15 -0.94 6.50
C GLY A 183 -7.05 -0.35 7.40
N ALA A 184 -5.98 -1.12 7.63
CA ALA A 184 -4.80 -0.66 8.37
C ALA A 184 -4.10 0.52 7.68
N ARG A 185 -3.85 0.44 6.36
CA ARG A 185 -3.23 1.54 5.60
C ARG A 185 -4.05 2.82 5.64
N GLN A 186 -5.36 2.74 5.43
CA GLN A 186 -6.22 3.93 5.47
C GLN A 186 -6.25 4.58 6.86
N ALA A 187 -6.25 3.77 7.93
CA ALA A 187 -6.13 4.29 9.29
C ALA A 187 -4.79 4.98 9.54
N MET A 188 -3.67 4.37 9.12
CA MET A 188 -2.34 4.99 9.27
C MET A 188 -2.17 6.25 8.42
N ILE A 189 -2.65 6.25 7.17
CA ILE A 189 -2.64 7.45 6.32
C ILE A 189 -3.39 8.59 7.00
N LEU A 190 -4.57 8.32 7.56
CA LEU A 190 -5.35 9.34 8.26
C LEU A 190 -4.62 9.82 9.53
N ALA A 191 -4.05 8.92 10.32
CA ALA A 191 -3.30 9.28 11.53
C ALA A 191 -2.12 10.22 11.21
N ASP A 192 -1.32 9.86 10.21
CA ASP A 192 -0.18 10.66 9.77
C ASP A 192 -0.63 12.01 9.18
N GLU A 193 -1.72 12.05 8.39
CA GLU A 193 -2.28 13.30 7.85
C GLU A 193 -2.77 14.24 8.96
N LEU A 194 -3.41 13.71 10.01
CA LEU A 194 -3.85 14.49 11.16
C LEU A 194 -2.68 15.02 11.98
N GLU A 195 -1.60 14.24 12.12
CA GLU A 195 -0.39 14.71 12.80
C GLU A 195 0.25 15.89 12.03
N ILE A 196 0.30 15.80 10.70
CA ILE A 196 0.77 16.92 9.87
C ILE A 196 -0.17 18.12 10.03
N ARG A 197 -1.48 17.91 9.97
CA ARG A 197 -2.47 19.01 10.07
C ARG A 197 -2.45 19.70 11.43
N ARG A 198 -2.16 18.97 12.52
CA ARG A 198 -1.98 19.54 13.87
C ARG A 198 -0.89 20.61 13.91
N ARG A 199 0.13 20.50 13.06
CA ARG A 199 1.23 21.48 12.96
C ARG A 199 0.84 22.76 12.22
N GLY A 200 -0.40 22.86 11.74
CA GLY A 200 -0.93 24.01 11.02
C GLY A 200 -1.20 23.74 9.54
N GLU A 201 -1.86 24.70 8.87
CA GLU A 201 -2.21 24.60 7.45
C GLU A 201 -0.99 24.66 6.55
N GLU A 202 -0.08 25.58 6.83
CA GLU A 202 1.14 25.78 6.06
C GLU A 202 2.00 24.51 6.05
N ALA A 203 2.14 23.83 7.19
CA ALA A 203 2.86 22.57 7.29
C ALA A 203 2.24 21.48 6.40
N TRP A 204 0.91 21.42 6.34
CA TRP A 204 0.19 20.46 5.52
C TRP A 204 0.26 20.78 4.02
N VAL A 205 0.11 22.05 3.65
CA VAL A 205 0.29 22.55 2.27
C VAL A 205 1.72 22.26 1.81
N GLU A 206 2.71 22.52 2.65
CA GLU A 206 4.12 22.28 2.33
C GLU A 206 4.42 20.79 2.17
N ALA A 207 3.90 19.94 3.06
CA ALA A 207 3.99 18.50 2.91
C ALA A 207 3.34 18.04 1.60
N SER A 208 2.16 18.55 1.24
CA SER A 208 1.50 18.24 -0.04
C SER A 208 2.35 18.66 -1.24
N ARG A 209 2.93 19.86 -1.21
CA ARG A 209 3.76 20.40 -2.29
C ARG A 209 5.00 19.56 -2.53
N ARG A 210 5.64 19.06 -1.46
CA ARG A 210 6.85 18.23 -1.54
C ARG A 210 6.61 16.74 -1.77
N GLY A 211 5.37 16.31 -2.00
CA GLY A 211 5.06 14.87 -2.08
C GLY A 211 5.19 14.14 -0.74
N GLY A 212 5.18 14.89 0.37
CA GLY A 212 5.42 14.42 1.72
C GLY A 212 4.20 13.86 2.44
N LEU A 213 3.00 13.98 1.87
CA LEU A 213 1.80 13.37 2.44
C LEU A 213 1.89 11.84 2.39
N PRO A 214 1.30 11.11 3.35
CA PRO A 214 1.41 9.66 3.45
C PRO A 214 0.98 8.93 2.18
N LEU A 215 -0.12 9.39 1.56
CA LEU A 215 -0.62 8.82 0.31
C LEU A 215 0.29 9.12 -0.88
N GLN A 216 0.90 10.30 -0.95
CA GLN A 216 1.87 10.65 -2.00
C GLN A 216 3.13 9.78 -1.88
N LYS A 217 3.63 9.61 -0.65
CA LYS A 217 4.74 8.67 -0.37
C LYS A 217 4.37 7.25 -0.79
N LEU A 218 3.17 6.79 -0.47
CA LEU A 218 2.69 5.47 -0.89
C LEU A 218 2.66 5.32 -2.41
N VAL A 219 2.19 6.34 -3.14
CA VAL A 219 2.19 6.35 -4.61
C VAL A 219 3.62 6.24 -5.15
N THR A 220 4.54 7.06 -4.62
CA THR A 220 5.96 7.03 -5.02
C THR A 220 6.62 5.70 -4.73
N GLU A 221 6.42 5.13 -3.53
CA GLU A 221 6.96 3.83 -3.14
C GLU A 221 6.46 2.70 -4.04
N ASN A 222 5.18 2.71 -4.41
CA ASN A 222 4.63 1.71 -5.32
C ASN A 222 5.14 1.87 -6.75
N ARG A 223 5.26 3.10 -7.24
CA ARG A 223 5.83 3.35 -8.56
C ARG A 223 7.26 2.81 -8.65
N GLN A 224 8.10 3.15 -7.68
CA GLN A 224 9.48 2.65 -7.63
C GLN A 224 9.52 1.13 -7.59
N ARG A 225 8.69 0.51 -6.76
CA ARG A 225 8.63 -0.95 -6.66
C ARG A 225 8.32 -1.62 -8.00
N ILE A 226 7.43 -1.02 -8.79
CA ILE A 226 7.03 -1.56 -10.09
C ILE A 226 8.14 -1.34 -11.12
N GLU A 227 8.78 -0.18 -11.12
CA GLU A 227 9.96 0.10 -11.96
C GLU A 227 11.13 -0.86 -11.64
N ASP A 228 11.24 -1.34 -10.40
CA ASP A 228 12.25 -2.31 -9.96
C ASP A 228 11.88 -3.78 -10.30
N LEU A 229 10.67 -4.06 -10.81
CA LEU A 229 10.31 -5.40 -11.25
C LEU A 229 11.09 -5.76 -12.53
N PRO A 230 11.57 -7.01 -12.68
CA PRO A 230 12.16 -7.45 -13.93
C PRO A 230 11.13 -7.27 -15.06
N THR A 231 11.46 -6.54 -16.11
CA THR A 231 10.68 -6.54 -17.34
C THR A 231 10.92 -7.87 -18.05
N ASP A 232 9.85 -8.56 -18.46
CA ASP A 232 9.92 -9.82 -19.21
C ASP A 232 10.37 -9.59 -20.68
N ASP A 233 10.78 -8.37 -21.05
CA ASP A 233 11.24 -7.96 -22.38
C ASP A 233 12.57 -8.62 -22.82
N ASP A 234 13.11 -9.57 -22.05
CA ASP A 234 14.28 -10.38 -22.43
C ASP A 234 13.88 -11.68 -23.19
N GLU A 235 12.58 -11.92 -23.47
CA GLU A 235 12.08 -13.18 -24.06
C GLU A 235 11.51 -13.10 -25.49
N SER A 236 11.54 -11.94 -26.16
CA SER A 236 10.98 -11.81 -27.52
C SER A 236 11.99 -11.30 -28.54
N ASP A 237 12.91 -12.15 -28.99
CA ASP A 237 13.72 -11.89 -30.20
C ASP A 237 14.26 -13.19 -30.85
N GLU A 238 13.54 -14.31 -30.74
CA GLU A 238 13.82 -15.52 -31.54
C GLU A 238 12.51 -16.14 -32.05
N ASP A 239 12.02 -15.63 -33.18
CA ASP A 239 11.16 -16.36 -34.13
C ASP A 239 11.06 -15.57 -35.46
N VAL A 240 12.17 -15.48 -36.21
CA VAL A 240 12.21 -15.41 -37.70
C VAL A 240 13.53 -15.99 -38.21
#